data_AF-A0AAD5V3V6-F1
#
_entry.id   AF-A0AAD5V3V6-F1
#
_cell.length_a   1.000
_cell.length_b   1.000
_cell.length_c   1.000
_cell.angle_alpha   90.00
_cell.angle_beta   90.00
_cell.angle_gamma   90.00
#
_symmetry.space_group_name_H-M   'P 1'
#
loop_
_entity.id
_entity.type
_entity.pdbx_description
1 polymer ?
#
loop_
_entity_poly.entity_id
_entity_poly.type
_entity_poly.pdbx_seq_one_letter_code
_entity_poly.pdbx_strand_id
1 'polypeptide(L)'
;MKNTNKNIHLSIPSLSAPSFARPLSPGCPTDTGISSIHTTAPPWWQGGLPTPRAIPMTATALTRENSWNSVLPSPATPTSIPSSRWRIQPGTYVAFSLDTESIAQKFAHHSAAYESVRRVPTRKYVGLVVSSYTYLSEENEDDGEFVEELVVNFVGGSPPPEIGFKDHWISISPSMSSTNQSSPSTQPNYRDQATLPPASMEPLHTATLFPWKNRVQWTTSGTRLIVHKFHESLLTFNLDDEEFGRFEEKVSEDYSSMHSITDITRSPSDEEQNQRIEKMKVPLFAFPAQVWRDIREADERDHPVRFLDEVDEMENLLSCLPQEDGDVDMVVV
;
A
#
# COMPACT_ATOMS: atom_id res chain seq x y z
N MET A 1 -9.13 68.74 36.58
CA MET A 1 -8.56 69.22 35.29
C MET A 1 -9.01 68.28 34.18
N LYS A 2 -9.32 68.82 32.99
CA LYS A 2 -9.44 68.20 31.64
C LYS A 2 -9.66 66.66 31.58
N ASN A 3 -10.83 66.19 31.13
CA ASN A 3 -11.15 65.79 29.72
C ASN A 3 -10.34 64.56 29.22
N THR A 4 -10.91 63.57 28.52
CA THR A 4 -12.06 63.65 27.60
C THR A 4 -12.76 62.29 27.40
N ASN A 5 -14.08 62.31 27.18
CA ASN A 5 -14.86 61.21 26.60
C ASN A 5 -14.42 60.86 25.17
N LYS A 6 -14.59 59.59 24.76
CA LYS A 6 -15.04 59.22 23.40
C LYS A 6 -15.96 57.99 23.44
N ASN A 7 -17.27 58.24 23.50
CA ASN A 7 -18.26 57.32 22.94
C ASN A 7 -18.18 57.42 21.40
N ILE A 8 -18.29 56.29 20.69
CA ILE A 8 -18.78 56.25 19.31
C ILE A 8 -19.85 55.17 19.24
N HIS A 9 -20.98 55.54 18.67
CA HIS A 9 -22.21 54.77 18.52
C HIS A 9 -22.68 54.95 17.06
N LEU A 10 -23.53 54.03 16.57
CA LEU A 10 -24.14 54.04 15.21
C LEU A 10 -23.16 53.63 14.08
N SER A 11 -23.60 53.01 12.97
CA SER A 11 -24.97 52.66 12.55
C SER A 11 -24.98 51.48 11.57
N ILE A 12 -26.07 50.71 11.56
CA ILE A 12 -26.41 49.79 10.45
C ILE A 12 -27.16 50.59 9.37
N PRO A 13 -26.88 50.35 8.08
CA PRO A 13 -27.87 50.49 7.02
C PRO A 13 -28.21 49.14 6.36
N SER A 14 -29.47 49.00 5.98
CA SER A 14 -30.06 47.79 5.40
C SER A 14 -30.29 47.89 3.88
N LEU A 15 -30.41 46.73 3.23
CA LEU A 15 -31.15 46.50 1.97
C LEU A 15 -30.66 47.18 0.67
N SER A 16 -30.24 46.34 -0.30
CA SER A 16 -30.67 46.48 -1.70
C SER A 16 -30.38 45.21 -2.51
N ALA A 17 -31.43 44.59 -3.07
CA ALA A 17 -31.33 43.64 -4.18
C ALA A 17 -32.11 44.20 -5.38
N PRO A 18 -31.60 44.05 -6.61
CA PRO A 18 -32.33 43.36 -7.68
C PRO A 18 -31.39 42.40 -8.46
N SER A 19 -31.79 41.27 -9.08
CA SER A 19 -33.00 40.80 -9.78
C SER A 19 -33.01 41.01 -11.31
N PHE A 20 -33.30 39.92 -12.03
CA PHE A 20 -33.45 39.73 -13.50
C PHE A 20 -32.15 39.78 -14.35
N ALA A 21 -31.99 39.00 -15.44
CA ALA A 21 -33.00 38.29 -16.25
C ALA A 21 -32.55 36.91 -16.83
N ARG A 22 -33.55 36.05 -17.14
CA ARG A 22 -33.48 34.98 -18.18
C ARG A 22 -34.00 35.55 -19.54
N PRO A 23 -33.91 34.90 -20.71
CA PRO A 23 -34.63 33.65 -21.09
C PRO A 23 -33.73 32.69 -21.92
N LEU A 24 -34.12 31.64 -22.68
CA LEU A 24 -35.39 31.04 -23.16
C LEU A 24 -35.28 29.48 -23.17
N SER A 25 -36.36 28.79 -23.54
CA SER A 25 -36.38 27.47 -24.22
C SER A 25 -37.37 27.58 -25.41
N PRO A 26 -37.34 26.74 -26.46
CA PRO A 26 -37.99 25.40 -26.45
C PRO A 26 -37.23 24.33 -27.29
N GLY A 27 -37.62 23.04 -27.39
CA GLY A 27 -38.74 22.29 -26.80
C GLY A 27 -38.69 20.80 -27.23
N CYS A 28 -39.64 19.98 -26.75
CA CYS A 28 -39.81 18.57 -27.17
C CYS A 28 -40.65 18.48 -28.47
N PRO A 29 -40.72 17.28 -29.10
CA PRO A 29 -41.87 16.43 -28.77
C PRO A 29 -41.56 14.92 -28.62
N THR A 30 -42.48 14.22 -27.96
CA THR A 30 -42.63 12.76 -27.94
C THR A 30 -43.72 12.32 -28.93
N ASP A 31 -43.52 11.21 -29.64
CA ASP A 31 -44.59 10.30 -30.13
C ASP A 31 -43.93 8.94 -30.51
N THR A 32 -44.23 7.83 -29.83
CA THR A 32 -45.24 6.78 -30.13
C THR A 32 -44.99 5.91 -31.36
N GLY A 33 -45.38 4.62 -31.28
CA GLY A 33 -45.90 3.92 -32.47
C GLY A 33 -45.32 2.56 -32.86
N ILE A 34 -45.56 1.56 -32.00
CA ILE A 34 -46.08 0.21 -32.33
C ILE A 34 -46.07 -0.26 -33.82
N SER A 35 -45.71 -1.54 -33.98
CA SER A 35 -46.10 -2.52 -35.02
C SER A 35 -45.26 -2.72 -36.30
N SER A 36 -44.86 -3.99 -36.42
CA SER A 36 -44.32 -4.73 -37.56
C SER A 36 -45.13 -4.61 -38.86
N ILE A 37 -44.43 -4.59 -40.00
CA ILE A 37 -44.87 -5.31 -41.22
C ILE A 37 -43.66 -6.01 -41.87
N HIS A 38 -43.90 -7.24 -42.31
CA HIS A 38 -43.10 -8.06 -43.24
C HIS A 38 -42.34 -7.30 -44.36
N THR A 39 -41.24 -7.88 -44.88
CA THR A 39 -41.25 -8.54 -46.23
C THR A 39 -39.85 -9.06 -46.65
N THR A 40 -39.79 -10.39 -46.90
CA THR A 40 -38.80 -11.18 -47.67
C THR A 40 -37.28 -10.96 -47.50
N ALA A 41 -36.61 -12.01 -47.01
CA ALA A 41 -35.27 -12.38 -47.48
C ALA A 41 -35.36 -13.23 -48.76
N PRO A 42 -34.45 -13.05 -49.73
CA PRO A 42 -34.03 -14.10 -50.67
C PRO A 42 -32.63 -14.65 -50.33
N PRO A 43 -32.28 -15.89 -50.68
CA PRO A 43 -31.29 -16.65 -49.93
C PRO A 43 -30.11 -17.15 -50.78
N TRP A 44 -28.97 -16.45 -50.73
CA TRP A 44 -27.67 -16.94 -51.22
C TRP A 44 -26.54 -16.02 -50.68
N TRP A 45 -25.33 -16.57 -50.53
CA TRP A 45 -24.17 -16.02 -49.79
C TRP A 45 -24.28 -16.09 -48.26
N GLN A 46 -24.20 -17.32 -47.74
CA GLN A 46 -23.41 -17.55 -46.52
C GLN A 46 -21.93 -17.52 -46.90
N GLY A 47 -21.15 -16.68 -46.23
CA GLY A 47 -19.71 -16.48 -46.47
C GLY A 47 -19.27 -15.23 -45.71
N GLY A 48 -18.70 -15.41 -44.52
CA GLY A 48 -18.70 -14.38 -43.48
C GLY A 48 -17.51 -13.41 -43.46
N LEU A 49 -17.73 -12.33 -42.69
CA LEU A 49 -16.81 -11.25 -42.28
C LEU A 49 -16.47 -10.19 -43.35
N PRO A 50 -16.18 -8.92 -42.95
CA PRO A 50 -16.09 -8.40 -41.58
C PRO A 50 -17.15 -7.32 -41.22
N THR A 51 -17.53 -7.26 -39.94
CA THR A 51 -18.34 -6.18 -39.35
C THR A 51 -17.47 -4.94 -39.03
N PRO A 52 -17.99 -3.70 -39.20
CA PRO A 52 -17.27 -2.50 -38.83
C PRO A 52 -17.26 -2.24 -37.30
N ARG A 53 -16.15 -1.68 -36.83
CA ARG A 53 -15.80 -1.30 -35.45
C ARG A 53 -16.98 -0.92 -34.53
N ALA A 54 -17.14 -1.69 -33.46
CA ALA A 54 -17.65 -1.16 -32.21
C ALA A 54 -16.61 -0.22 -31.57
N ILE A 55 -17.10 0.77 -30.80
CA ILE A 55 -16.27 1.75 -30.08
C ILE A 55 -15.63 1.05 -28.87
N PRO A 56 -14.33 1.24 -28.59
CA PRO A 56 -13.69 0.60 -27.45
C PRO A 56 -14.19 1.20 -26.14
N MET A 57 -14.73 0.36 -25.26
CA MET A 57 -14.72 0.65 -23.82
C MET A 57 -13.25 0.56 -23.36
N THR A 58 -12.80 1.53 -22.58
CA THR A 58 -11.44 1.56 -22.02
C THR A 58 -11.22 0.39 -21.07
N ALA A 59 -10.48 -0.61 -21.55
CA ALA A 59 -10.04 -1.74 -20.74
C ALA A 59 -8.78 -1.33 -19.95
N THR A 60 -8.95 -1.09 -18.65
CA THR A 60 -7.83 -0.81 -17.73
C THR A 60 -7.98 -1.52 -16.37
N ALA A 61 -9.07 -2.27 -16.17
CA ALA A 61 -9.42 -2.92 -14.90
C ALA A 61 -9.37 -4.48 -14.95
N LEU A 62 -8.82 -5.08 -16.01
CA LEU A 62 -8.69 -6.52 -16.15
C LEU A 62 -7.27 -6.88 -16.62
N THR A 63 -6.68 -7.90 -16.00
CA THR A 63 -5.29 -8.38 -16.21
C THR A 63 -4.18 -7.34 -15.94
N ARG A 64 -4.09 -6.87 -14.68
CA ARG A 64 -2.79 -6.59 -14.05
C ARG A 64 -2.17 -7.92 -13.62
N GLU A 65 -1.52 -8.62 -14.55
CA GLU A 65 -0.55 -9.66 -14.18
C GLU A 65 0.76 -8.95 -13.84
N ASN A 66 1.12 -8.93 -12.55
CA ASN A 66 2.23 -8.12 -12.06
C ASN A 66 3.57 -8.64 -12.64
N SER A 67 4.14 -7.87 -13.57
CA SER A 67 5.39 -8.19 -14.31
C SER A 67 6.67 -8.08 -13.47
N TRP A 68 6.57 -8.23 -12.15
CA TRP A 68 7.63 -7.95 -11.19
C TRP A 68 8.33 -9.20 -10.66
N ASN A 69 7.68 -10.37 -10.72
CA ASN A 69 8.21 -11.64 -10.22
C ASN A 69 8.68 -12.60 -11.34
N SER A 70 9.08 -12.10 -12.51
CA SER A 70 9.51 -12.94 -13.64
C SER A 70 10.95 -13.48 -13.51
N VAL A 71 11.40 -13.81 -12.30
CA VAL A 71 12.66 -14.50 -12.00
C VAL A 71 12.40 -15.68 -11.07
N LEU A 72 11.63 -16.66 -11.56
CA LEU A 72 11.81 -18.12 -11.37
C LEU A 72 10.59 -18.87 -11.93
N PRO A 73 10.72 -19.64 -13.03
CA PRO A 73 9.68 -20.55 -13.46
C PRO A 73 9.74 -21.85 -12.64
N SER A 74 8.98 -21.93 -11.54
CA SER A 74 8.79 -23.20 -10.82
C SER A 74 7.89 -24.14 -11.63
N PRO A 75 8.26 -25.41 -11.87
CA PRO A 75 7.55 -26.33 -12.77
C PRO A 75 6.33 -27.02 -12.14
N ALA A 76 5.58 -26.29 -11.31
CA ALA A 76 4.25 -26.65 -10.85
C ALA A 76 3.50 -25.34 -10.58
N THR A 77 2.74 -24.83 -11.55
CA THR A 77 1.99 -23.58 -11.37
C THR A 77 0.72 -23.90 -10.56
N PRO A 78 0.61 -23.50 -9.28
CA PRO A 78 -0.66 -23.65 -8.56
C PRO A 78 -1.74 -22.89 -9.32
N THR A 79 -2.93 -23.48 -9.42
CA THR A 79 -4.03 -22.92 -10.22
C THR A 79 -4.40 -21.56 -9.64
N SER A 80 -4.03 -20.47 -10.31
CA SER A 80 -4.18 -19.12 -9.75
C SER A 80 -5.66 -18.82 -9.54
N ILE A 81 -6.01 -18.54 -8.28
CA ILE A 81 -7.38 -18.29 -7.86
C ILE A 81 -7.77 -16.89 -8.35
N PRO A 82 -8.97 -16.70 -8.93
CA PRO A 82 -9.36 -15.39 -9.44
C PRO A 82 -9.40 -14.34 -8.32
N SER A 83 -8.85 -13.16 -8.59
CA SER A 83 -8.72 -12.02 -7.65
C SER A 83 -10.01 -11.58 -6.97
N SER A 84 -11.17 -11.98 -7.52
CA SER A 84 -12.49 -11.92 -6.86
C SER A 84 -12.59 -12.63 -5.50
N ARG A 85 -11.61 -13.48 -5.14
CA ARG A 85 -11.54 -14.13 -3.81
C ARG A 85 -10.58 -13.45 -2.83
N TRP A 86 -9.72 -12.53 -3.27
CA TRP A 86 -8.81 -11.83 -2.36
C TRP A 86 -9.61 -10.94 -1.41
N ARG A 87 -9.43 -11.14 -0.09
CA ARG A 87 -10.09 -10.33 0.95
C ARG A 87 -9.46 -8.94 1.03
N ILE A 88 -8.20 -8.83 0.59
CA ILE A 88 -7.40 -7.62 0.60
C ILE A 88 -6.81 -7.41 -0.80
N GLN A 89 -7.09 -6.26 -1.40
CA GLN A 89 -6.66 -5.91 -2.75
C GLN A 89 -5.39 -5.03 -2.70
N PRO A 90 -4.51 -5.06 -3.71
CA PRO A 90 -3.45 -4.06 -3.87
C PRO A 90 -3.99 -2.62 -3.80
N GLY A 91 -3.21 -1.70 -3.27
CA GLY A 91 -3.65 -0.32 -2.99
C GLY A 91 -4.39 -0.14 -1.66
N THR A 92 -4.70 -1.22 -0.94
CA THR A 92 -5.32 -1.17 0.40
C THR A 92 -4.25 -0.95 1.48
N TYR A 93 -4.48 -0.01 2.40
CA TYR A 93 -3.72 0.08 3.64
C TYR A 93 -4.29 -0.88 4.69
N VAL A 94 -3.41 -1.62 5.36
CA VAL A 94 -3.76 -2.55 6.45
C VAL A 94 -2.91 -2.31 7.68
N ALA A 95 -3.47 -2.59 8.87
CA ALA A 95 -2.68 -2.76 10.07
C ALA A 95 -2.34 -4.24 10.27
N PHE A 96 -1.18 -4.56 10.83
CA PHE A 96 -0.76 -5.95 11.03
C PHE A 96 0.21 -6.12 12.22
N SER A 97 0.30 -7.36 12.73
CA SER A 97 1.28 -7.79 13.73
C SER A 97 1.69 -9.24 13.46
N LEU A 98 2.87 -9.65 13.93
CA LEU A 98 3.25 -11.06 13.96
C LEU A 98 2.23 -11.87 14.79
N ASP A 99 1.91 -13.09 14.34
CA ASP A 99 0.99 -14.00 15.02
C ASP A 99 1.74 -15.05 15.85
N THR A 100 2.34 -14.60 16.96
CA THR A 100 3.21 -15.43 17.81
C THR A 100 2.52 -16.65 18.40
N GLU A 101 1.20 -16.63 18.61
CA GLU A 101 0.45 -17.81 19.05
C GLU A 101 0.53 -18.93 18.00
N SER A 102 0.42 -18.58 16.72
CA SER A 102 0.32 -19.52 15.61
C SER A 102 1.68 -20.00 15.15
N ILE A 103 2.71 -19.15 15.26
CA ILE A 103 4.12 -19.58 15.17
C ILE A 103 4.42 -20.56 16.32
N ALA A 104 3.96 -20.27 17.55
CA ALA A 104 4.19 -21.14 18.70
C ALA A 104 3.50 -22.50 18.56
N GLN A 105 2.33 -22.57 17.95
CA GLN A 105 1.59 -23.83 17.71
C GLN A 105 2.36 -24.85 16.85
N LYS A 106 3.41 -24.45 16.12
CA LYS A 106 4.34 -25.39 15.46
C LYS A 106 5.20 -26.20 16.44
N PHE A 107 5.24 -25.81 17.72
CA PHE A 107 5.98 -26.50 18.78
C PHE A 107 5.07 -27.26 19.73
N ALA A 108 5.61 -28.30 20.37
CA ALA A 108 4.89 -29.05 21.40
C ALA A 108 4.33 -28.11 22.50
N HIS A 109 3.04 -28.27 22.82
CA HIS A 109 2.33 -27.38 23.74
C HIS A 109 3.00 -27.37 25.14
N HIS A 110 3.21 -26.18 25.70
CA HIS A 110 4.01 -25.93 26.92
C HIS A 110 5.51 -26.28 26.86
N SER A 111 6.08 -26.56 25.68
CA SER A 111 7.54 -26.62 25.53
C SER A 111 8.19 -25.26 25.83
N ALA A 112 9.49 -25.27 26.14
CA ALA A 112 10.26 -24.03 26.30
C ALA A 112 10.25 -23.18 25.01
N ALA A 113 10.19 -23.82 23.84
CA ALA A 113 10.01 -23.18 22.54
C ALA A 113 8.67 -22.43 22.44
N TYR A 114 7.56 -23.16 22.60
CA TYR A 114 6.19 -22.63 22.61
C TYR A 114 6.05 -21.43 23.54
N GLU A 115 6.55 -21.56 24.77
CA GLU A 115 6.50 -20.51 25.79
C GLU A 115 7.43 -19.32 25.49
N SER A 116 8.52 -19.49 24.74
CA SER A 116 9.43 -18.39 24.39
C SER A 116 8.87 -17.57 23.22
N VAL A 117 8.40 -18.23 22.15
CA VAL A 117 7.78 -17.58 20.99
C VAL A 117 6.60 -16.70 21.41
N ARG A 118 5.72 -17.20 22.29
CA ARG A 118 4.54 -16.45 22.79
C ARG A 118 4.86 -15.23 23.65
N ARG A 119 6.10 -15.14 24.16
CA ARG A 119 6.56 -14.02 25.00
C ARG A 119 7.27 -12.93 24.21
N VAL A 120 7.58 -13.16 22.94
CA VAL A 120 8.10 -12.11 22.05
C VAL A 120 7.04 -11.00 21.98
N PRO A 121 7.37 -9.77 22.40
CA PRO A 121 6.42 -8.66 22.38
C PRO A 121 6.15 -8.27 20.92
N THR A 122 4.89 -8.30 20.50
CA THR A 122 4.50 -7.84 19.17
C THR A 122 3.86 -6.46 19.22
N ARG A 123 4.16 -5.65 18.20
CA ARG A 123 3.47 -4.37 17.95
C ARG A 123 2.56 -4.49 16.74
N LYS A 124 1.77 -3.44 16.52
CA LYS A 124 0.94 -3.29 15.33
C LYS A 124 1.50 -2.19 14.44
N TYR A 125 1.73 -2.54 13.19
CA TYR A 125 2.29 -1.69 12.15
C TYR A 125 1.24 -1.39 11.10
N VAL A 126 1.52 -0.42 10.22
CA VAL A 126 0.70 -0.16 9.03
C VAL A 126 1.55 -0.28 7.78
N GLY A 127 0.96 -0.85 6.73
CA GLY A 127 1.58 -0.96 5.42
C GLY A 127 0.53 -0.82 4.32
N LEU A 128 1.01 -0.41 3.15
CA LEU A 128 0.27 -0.43 1.89
C LEU A 128 0.49 -1.79 1.22
N VAL A 129 -0.58 -2.49 0.88
CA VAL A 129 -0.53 -3.75 0.14
C VAL A 129 -0.16 -3.46 -1.31
N VAL A 130 1.00 -3.96 -1.73
CA VAL A 130 1.54 -3.79 -3.09
C VAL A 130 1.20 -5.00 -3.96
N SER A 131 1.09 -6.19 -3.37
CA SER A 131 0.61 -7.39 -4.05
C SER A 131 -0.11 -8.31 -3.06
N SER A 132 -1.06 -9.08 -3.60
CA SER A 132 -1.87 -10.06 -2.86
C SER A 132 -1.88 -11.34 -3.68
N TYR A 133 -1.64 -12.47 -3.02
CA TYR A 133 -1.59 -13.79 -3.63
C TYR A 133 -2.53 -14.72 -2.86
N THR A 134 -3.03 -15.75 -3.56
CA THR A 134 -3.75 -16.84 -2.89
C THR A 134 -3.39 -18.15 -3.56
N TYR A 135 -3.03 -19.14 -2.74
CA TYR A 135 -2.68 -20.49 -3.18
C TYR A 135 -3.31 -21.53 -2.23
N LEU A 136 -3.29 -22.80 -2.62
CA LEU A 136 -3.72 -23.92 -1.77
C LEU A 136 -2.56 -24.31 -0.86
N SER A 137 -2.84 -24.57 0.42
CA SER A 137 -1.82 -25.06 1.37
C SER A 137 -1.37 -26.46 0.99
N GLU A 138 -0.05 -26.65 0.83
CA GLU A 138 0.58 -27.97 0.63
C GLU A 138 0.55 -28.81 1.93
N GLU A 139 0.46 -28.16 3.10
CA GLU A 139 0.36 -28.86 4.41
C GLU A 139 -1.03 -29.52 4.58
N ASN A 140 -2.08 -28.98 3.93
CA ASN A 140 -3.49 -29.36 4.11
C ASN A 140 -4.18 -29.68 2.76
N GLU A 141 -3.53 -30.47 1.88
CA GLU A 141 -4.06 -30.81 0.54
C GLU A 141 -5.50 -31.39 0.59
N ASP A 142 -5.81 -32.22 1.60
CA ASP A 142 -7.11 -32.89 1.76
C ASP A 142 -8.25 -31.92 2.11
N ASP A 143 -7.97 -30.85 2.86
CA ASP A 143 -8.98 -29.86 3.29
C ASP A 143 -9.12 -28.69 2.30
N GLY A 144 -8.17 -28.52 1.38
CA GLY A 144 -8.20 -27.49 0.33
C GLY A 144 -8.14 -26.06 0.89
N GLU A 145 -7.43 -25.87 2.00
CA GLU A 145 -7.31 -24.58 2.67
C GLU A 145 -6.56 -23.57 1.80
N PHE A 146 -7.11 -22.35 1.69
CA PHE A 146 -6.52 -21.27 0.91
C PHE A 146 -5.67 -20.35 1.79
N VAL A 147 -4.38 -20.28 1.49
CA VAL A 147 -3.44 -19.34 2.11
C VAL A 147 -3.50 -18.03 1.32
N GLU A 148 -3.79 -16.91 1.99
CA GLU A 148 -3.67 -15.56 1.43
C GLU A 148 -2.37 -14.94 1.91
N GLU A 149 -1.55 -14.43 0.98
CA GLU A 149 -0.25 -13.83 1.26
C GLU A 149 -0.19 -12.41 0.71
N LEU A 150 0.36 -11.47 1.47
CA LEU A 150 0.45 -10.06 1.12
C LEU A 150 1.91 -9.60 1.08
N VAL A 151 2.26 -8.84 0.05
CA VAL A 151 3.46 -7.98 0.05
C VAL A 151 3.03 -6.59 0.50
N VAL A 152 3.58 -6.10 1.61
CA VAL A 152 3.25 -4.78 2.17
C VAL A 152 4.48 -3.89 2.29
N ASN A 153 4.37 -2.63 1.87
CA ASN A 153 5.39 -1.61 2.10
C ASN A 153 5.01 -0.76 3.31
N PHE A 154 5.95 -0.50 4.21
CA PHE A 154 5.64 0.12 5.50
C PHE A 154 5.19 1.58 5.41
N VAL A 155 4.37 2.01 6.38
CA VAL A 155 4.05 3.41 6.65
C VAL A 155 4.84 3.90 7.88
N GLY A 156 5.67 4.92 7.69
CA GLY A 156 6.48 5.55 8.74
C GLY A 156 5.92 6.87 9.24
N GLY A 157 6.35 7.28 10.44
CA GLY A 157 6.26 8.68 10.91
C GLY A 157 7.44 9.55 10.45
N SER A 158 8.44 8.93 9.81
CA SER A 158 9.64 9.56 9.26
C SER A 158 10.16 8.77 8.06
N PRO A 159 10.97 9.39 7.18
CA PRO A 159 11.72 8.69 6.13
C PRO A 159 12.52 7.49 6.67
N PRO A 160 12.89 6.52 5.82
CA PRO A 160 13.85 5.48 6.17
C PRO A 160 15.13 6.10 6.76
N PRO A 161 15.59 5.68 7.97
CA PRO A 161 16.78 6.25 8.61
C PRO A 161 18.09 5.89 7.91
N GLU A 162 18.07 4.92 7.00
CA GLU A 162 19.24 4.37 6.33
C GLU A 162 19.91 5.38 5.38
N ILE A 163 21.23 5.54 5.55
CA ILE A 163 22.03 6.47 4.75
C ILE A 163 22.05 5.99 3.29
N GLY A 164 21.54 6.83 2.38
CA GLY A 164 21.36 6.52 0.96
C GLY A 164 19.89 6.40 0.54
N PHE A 165 19.00 6.07 1.47
CA PHE A 165 17.57 5.81 1.20
C PHE A 165 16.63 6.89 1.75
N LYS A 166 17.20 8.05 2.08
CA LYS A 166 16.48 9.24 2.58
C LYS A 166 15.39 9.78 1.64
N ASP A 167 15.40 9.34 0.38
CA ASP A 167 14.49 9.77 -0.69
C ASP A 167 13.55 8.63 -1.15
N HIS A 168 13.59 7.47 -0.46
CA HIS A 168 12.83 6.25 -0.77
C HIS A 168 11.48 6.23 -0.01
N TRP A 169 10.72 7.30 -0.19
CA TRP A 169 9.40 7.48 0.43
C TRP A 169 8.58 8.54 -0.31
N ILE A 170 7.26 8.53 -0.08
CA ILE A 170 6.33 9.57 -0.52
C ILE A 170 5.52 10.04 0.69
N SER A 171 5.24 11.35 0.80
CA SER A 171 4.32 11.85 1.84
C SER A 171 2.93 11.23 1.66
N ILE A 172 2.17 11.02 2.73
CA ILE A 172 0.74 10.66 2.66
C ILE A 172 -0.09 11.88 3.08
N SER A 173 -1.15 12.16 2.33
CA SER A 173 -2.11 13.22 2.66
C SER A 173 -3.01 12.78 3.83
N PRO A 174 -3.18 13.60 4.89
CA PRO A 174 -2.73 14.99 5.02
C PRO A 174 -1.30 15.14 5.57
N SER A 175 -0.42 15.71 4.75
CA SER A 175 0.89 16.20 5.18
C SER A 175 0.81 17.65 5.62
N MET A 176 1.64 18.05 6.60
CA MET A 176 1.89 19.46 6.87
C MET A 176 2.73 20.03 5.73
N SER A 177 2.07 20.78 4.83
CA SER A 177 2.74 21.56 3.81
C SER A 177 3.84 22.43 4.44
N SER A 178 5.05 22.33 3.90
CA SER A 178 6.19 23.20 4.23
C SER A 178 5.97 24.60 3.64
N THR A 179 4.95 25.28 4.14
CA THR A 179 4.29 26.50 3.61
C THR A 179 5.18 27.77 3.63
N ASN A 180 6.50 27.61 3.78
CA ASN A 180 7.47 28.69 3.97
C ASN A 180 8.62 28.70 2.94
N GLN A 181 8.48 28.04 1.78
CA GLN A 181 9.43 28.21 0.66
C GLN A 181 9.09 29.35 -0.31
N SER A 182 8.07 30.16 -0.01
CA SER A 182 7.75 31.40 -0.73
C SER A 182 8.30 32.66 -0.05
N SER A 183 9.58 32.62 0.37
CA SER A 183 10.34 33.81 0.76
C SER A 183 11.35 34.17 -0.33
N PRO A 184 11.16 35.25 -1.12
CA PRO A 184 12.11 35.61 -2.16
C PRO A 184 13.39 36.22 -1.57
N SER A 185 14.54 35.77 -2.09
CA SER A 185 15.85 36.44 -2.04
C SER A 185 16.36 36.93 -0.66
N THR A 186 17.12 36.08 0.03
CA THR A 186 18.35 36.49 0.73
C THR A 186 19.33 35.32 0.65
N GLN A 187 20.58 35.59 0.23
CA GLN A 187 21.59 34.53 0.04
C GLN A 187 21.94 33.86 1.38
N PRO A 188 21.98 32.51 1.47
CA PRO A 188 22.47 31.82 2.65
C PRO A 188 24.01 31.78 2.65
N ASN A 189 24.62 32.11 3.79
CA ASN A 189 26.03 31.87 4.02
C ASN A 189 26.30 30.37 4.25
N TYR A 190 27.47 29.91 3.82
CA TYR A 190 27.91 28.51 3.88
C TYR A 190 28.18 28.03 5.32
N ARG A 191 27.27 27.23 5.89
CA ARG A 191 27.52 26.03 6.71
C ARG A 191 26.20 25.38 7.13
N ASP A 192 26.28 24.10 7.51
CA ASP A 192 25.18 23.24 7.97
C ASP A 192 24.14 22.87 6.89
N GLN A 193 24.57 22.01 5.95
CA GLN A 193 23.66 21.23 5.10
C GLN A 193 22.92 20.15 5.92
N ALA A 194 21.93 20.57 6.70
CA ALA A 194 20.82 19.66 7.02
C ALA A 194 20.11 19.31 5.70
N THR A 195 19.93 18.02 5.43
CA THR A 195 19.40 17.51 4.15
C THR A 195 18.03 18.15 3.86
N LEU A 196 17.98 19.07 2.90
CA LEU A 196 16.71 19.53 2.32
C LEU A 196 16.02 18.30 1.70
N PRO A 197 14.72 18.07 1.94
CA PRO A 197 14.02 16.96 1.32
C PRO A 197 14.07 17.10 -0.22
N PRO A 198 14.09 15.98 -0.96
CA PRO A 198 14.07 16.00 -2.42
C PRO A 198 12.83 16.76 -2.92
N ALA A 199 12.96 17.35 -4.11
CA ALA A 199 12.03 18.36 -4.62
C ALA A 199 10.57 17.86 -4.65
N SER A 200 9.79 18.30 -3.66
CA SER A 200 8.31 18.27 -3.58
C SER A 200 7.59 17.25 -4.47
N MET A 201 7.72 15.95 -4.19
CA MET A 201 6.69 15.01 -4.64
C MET A 201 5.36 15.37 -3.98
N GLU A 202 4.29 15.36 -4.78
CA GLU A 202 2.93 15.54 -4.29
C GLU A 202 2.59 14.40 -3.30
N PRO A 203 1.94 14.67 -2.14
CA PRO A 203 1.55 13.62 -1.21
C PRO A 203 0.62 12.60 -1.86
N LEU A 204 0.68 11.34 -1.45
CA LEU A 204 -0.26 10.31 -1.83
C LEU A 204 -1.66 10.63 -1.31
N HIS A 205 -2.64 10.59 -2.19
CA HIS A 205 -4.05 10.79 -1.89
C HIS A 205 -4.75 9.44 -1.67
N THR A 206 -5.71 9.46 -0.75
CA THR A 206 -6.48 8.29 -0.31
C THR A 206 -7.96 8.56 -0.46
N ALA A 207 -8.70 7.57 -0.97
CA ALA A 207 -10.15 7.65 -1.17
C ALA A 207 -10.90 7.94 0.15
N THR A 208 -10.39 7.38 1.26
CA THR A 208 -10.79 7.70 2.62
C THR A 208 -9.63 8.43 3.29
N LEU A 209 -9.88 9.64 3.84
CA LEU A 209 -8.88 10.45 4.54
C LEU A 209 -8.02 9.62 5.51
N PHE A 210 -6.72 9.55 5.26
CA PHE A 210 -5.77 8.85 6.13
C PHE A 210 -5.86 9.39 7.58
N PRO A 211 -5.97 8.51 8.60
CA PRO A 211 -6.36 8.93 9.95
C PRO A 211 -5.24 9.65 10.71
N TRP A 212 -4.00 9.58 10.22
CA TRP A 212 -2.82 10.15 10.86
C TRP A 212 -2.17 11.20 9.97
N LYS A 213 -1.62 12.25 10.61
CA LYS A 213 -0.93 13.33 9.91
C LYS A 213 0.56 13.02 9.75
N ASN A 214 1.19 13.66 8.77
CA ASN A 214 2.65 13.64 8.58
C ASN A 214 3.22 12.23 8.44
N ARG A 215 2.49 11.36 7.75
CA ARG A 215 2.92 9.99 7.45
C ARG A 215 3.65 9.94 6.13
N VAL A 216 4.51 8.94 6.01
CA VAL A 216 5.26 8.65 4.79
C VAL A 216 5.05 7.20 4.41
N GLN A 217 4.77 6.96 3.13
CA GLN A 217 4.78 5.65 2.52
C GLN A 217 6.22 5.31 2.16
N TRP A 218 6.79 4.23 2.68
CA TRP A 218 8.11 3.76 2.27
C TRP A 218 8.01 3.03 0.91
N THR A 219 8.98 3.20 0.03
CA THR A 219 8.93 2.69 -1.36
C THR A 219 9.77 1.44 -1.56
N THR A 220 10.81 1.22 -0.76
CA THR A 220 11.63 -0.01 -0.86
C THR A 220 11.44 -0.98 0.30
N SER A 221 11.38 -0.49 1.54
CA SER A 221 11.25 -1.36 2.71
C SER A 221 9.81 -1.77 3.01
N GLY A 222 9.64 -3.07 3.28
CA GLY A 222 8.35 -3.75 3.47
C GLY A 222 8.53 -5.16 4.04
N THR A 223 7.47 -5.96 4.03
CA THR A 223 7.46 -7.35 4.51
C THR A 223 6.45 -8.21 3.74
N ARG A 224 6.60 -9.53 3.80
CA ARG A 224 5.61 -10.51 3.31
C ARG A 224 4.86 -11.11 4.49
N LEU A 225 3.54 -11.20 4.37
CA LEU A 225 2.65 -11.61 5.45
C LEU A 225 1.73 -12.74 4.99
N ILE A 226 1.69 -13.83 5.74
CA ILE A 226 0.68 -14.89 5.61
C ILE A 226 -0.52 -14.49 6.47
N VAL A 227 -1.68 -14.29 5.86
CA VAL A 227 -2.90 -13.80 6.53
C VAL A 227 -3.61 -14.93 7.27
N HIS A 228 -3.04 -15.34 8.40
CA HIS A 228 -3.60 -16.40 9.24
C HIS A 228 -4.88 -15.95 9.94
N LYS A 229 -4.92 -14.69 10.41
CA LYS A 229 -6.12 -14.12 11.06
C LYS A 229 -6.47 -12.76 10.47
N PHE A 230 -7.65 -12.68 9.86
CA PHE A 230 -8.17 -11.45 9.28
C PHE A 230 -9.28 -10.82 10.13
N HIS A 231 -9.08 -9.55 10.49
CA HIS A 231 -10.03 -8.73 11.22
C HIS A 231 -10.73 -7.77 10.25
N GLU A 232 -11.96 -8.13 9.88
CA GLU A 232 -12.78 -7.30 9.00
C GLU A 232 -13.18 -5.97 9.65
N SER A 233 -13.31 -4.94 8.82
CA SER A 233 -13.91 -3.66 9.17
C SER A 233 -14.74 -3.14 7.99
N LEU A 234 -15.73 -2.29 8.30
CA LEU A 234 -16.46 -1.50 7.31
C LEU A 234 -15.64 -0.31 6.80
N LEU A 235 -14.58 0.07 7.51
CA LEU A 235 -13.71 1.17 7.12
C LEU A 235 -12.50 0.62 6.36
N THR A 236 -12.30 1.14 5.15
CA THR A 236 -11.17 0.85 4.27
C THR A 236 -10.44 2.14 3.95
N PHE A 237 -9.11 2.07 3.92
CA PHE A 237 -8.23 3.16 3.51
C PHE A 237 -7.48 2.68 2.28
N ASN A 238 -7.85 3.17 1.11
CA ASN A 238 -7.27 2.77 -0.16
C ASN A 238 -6.62 4.00 -0.81
N LEU A 239 -5.51 3.79 -1.52
CA LEU A 239 -5.11 4.73 -2.57
C LEU A 239 -6.13 4.68 -3.72
N ASP A 240 -6.28 5.80 -4.42
CA ASP A 240 -6.97 5.82 -5.70
C ASP A 240 -6.11 5.12 -6.77
N ASP A 241 -6.71 4.57 -7.83
CA ASP A 241 -5.97 3.76 -8.83
C ASP A 241 -4.79 4.52 -9.49
N GLU A 242 -4.96 5.83 -9.71
CA GLU A 242 -3.93 6.73 -10.25
C GLU A 242 -2.78 6.93 -9.25
N GLU A 243 -3.11 7.07 -7.97
CA GLU A 243 -2.15 7.25 -6.87
C GLU A 243 -1.37 5.97 -6.56
N PHE A 244 -2.03 4.80 -6.66
CA PHE A 244 -1.35 3.51 -6.58
C PHE A 244 -0.39 3.32 -7.75
N GLY A 245 -0.78 3.65 -8.99
CA GLY A 245 0.12 3.60 -10.14
C GLY A 245 1.34 4.51 -10.00
N ARG A 246 1.15 5.72 -9.46
CA ARG A 246 2.24 6.67 -9.13
C ARG A 246 3.18 6.14 -8.05
N PHE A 247 2.64 5.41 -7.07
CA PHE A 247 3.45 4.69 -6.08
C PHE A 247 4.23 3.54 -6.73
N GLU A 248 3.62 2.69 -7.56
CA GLU A 248 4.28 1.58 -8.27
C GLU A 248 5.46 2.07 -9.15
N GLU A 249 5.29 3.19 -9.86
CA GLU A 249 6.36 3.81 -10.67
C GLU A 249 7.57 4.21 -9.79
N LYS A 250 7.32 4.91 -8.67
CA LYS A 250 8.37 5.32 -7.73
C LYS A 250 9.05 4.13 -7.04
N VAL A 251 8.31 3.07 -6.71
CA VAL A 251 8.89 1.79 -6.25
C VAL A 251 9.87 1.24 -7.30
N SER A 252 9.52 1.30 -8.59
CA SER A 252 10.37 0.81 -9.68
C SER A 252 11.68 1.60 -9.79
N GLU A 253 11.60 2.92 -9.68
CA GLU A 253 12.78 3.80 -9.69
C GLU A 253 13.71 3.51 -8.50
N ASP A 254 13.15 3.43 -7.30
CA ASP A 254 13.93 3.27 -6.06
C ASP A 254 14.58 1.89 -5.95
N TYR A 255 13.88 0.83 -6.36
CA TYR A 255 14.49 -0.51 -6.47
C TYR A 255 15.58 -0.56 -7.54
N SER A 256 15.41 0.11 -8.69
CA SER A 256 16.44 0.20 -9.74
C SER A 256 17.68 0.96 -9.24
N SER A 257 17.47 2.00 -8.43
CA SER A 257 18.53 2.74 -7.74
C SER A 257 19.31 1.84 -6.75
N MET A 258 18.62 1.05 -5.91
CA MET A 258 19.26 0.10 -5.00
C MET A 258 20.17 -0.92 -5.71
N HIS A 259 19.69 -1.51 -6.81
CA HIS A 259 20.50 -2.46 -7.59
C HIS A 259 21.74 -1.77 -8.18
N SER A 260 21.57 -0.56 -8.72
CA SER A 260 22.66 0.24 -9.29
C SER A 260 23.74 0.59 -8.25
N ILE A 261 23.36 0.85 -6.99
CA ILE A 261 24.31 1.06 -5.88
C ILE A 261 25.08 -0.24 -5.63
N THR A 262 24.38 -1.37 -5.50
CA THR A 262 24.93 -2.69 -5.16
C THR A 262 26.00 -3.16 -6.18
N ASP A 263 25.77 -2.92 -7.47
CA ASP A 263 26.70 -3.33 -8.53
C ASP A 263 28.02 -2.52 -8.56
N ILE A 264 28.01 -1.30 -8.01
CA ILE A 264 29.19 -0.41 -7.99
C ILE A 264 30.09 -0.69 -6.77
N THR A 265 29.51 -1.12 -5.64
CA THR A 265 30.20 -1.31 -4.35
C THR A 265 30.49 -2.78 -4.01
N ARG A 266 31.44 -3.38 -4.74
CA ARG A 266 31.99 -4.73 -4.48
C ARG A 266 33.33 -4.72 -3.71
N SER A 267 33.57 -3.72 -2.85
CA SER A 267 34.73 -3.67 -1.95
C SER A 267 34.40 -4.33 -0.60
N PRO A 268 35.38 -4.92 0.12
CA PRO A 268 35.16 -5.48 1.46
C PRO A 268 34.84 -4.44 2.55
N SER A 269 34.91 -3.14 2.26
CA SER A 269 34.32 -2.09 3.13
C SER A 269 32.79 -2.02 3.02
N ASP A 270 32.21 -2.66 2.01
CA ASP A 270 30.85 -2.42 1.56
C ASP A 270 29.89 -3.50 2.10
N GLU A 271 30.39 -4.47 2.87
CA GLU A 271 29.59 -5.53 3.51
C GLU A 271 28.50 -4.95 4.43
N GLU A 272 28.83 -3.93 5.23
CA GLU A 272 27.84 -3.19 6.04
C GLU A 272 26.81 -2.45 5.17
N GLN A 273 27.21 -1.99 3.98
CA GLN A 273 26.32 -1.27 3.07
C GLN A 273 25.38 -2.25 2.36
N ASN A 274 25.89 -3.43 1.95
CA ASN A 274 25.10 -4.52 1.39
C ASN A 274 24.10 -5.05 2.42
N GLN A 275 24.50 -5.26 3.69
CA GLN A 275 23.57 -5.63 4.76
C GLN A 275 22.46 -4.60 4.99
N ARG A 276 22.76 -3.29 4.85
CA ARG A 276 21.74 -2.22 4.90
C ARG A 276 20.83 -2.23 3.67
N ILE A 277 21.36 -2.53 2.48
CA ILE A 277 20.59 -2.68 1.24
C ILE A 277 19.62 -3.87 1.37
N GLU A 278 20.08 -5.02 1.86
CA GLU A 278 19.21 -6.19 2.07
C GLU A 278 18.12 -5.92 3.10
N LYS A 279 18.43 -5.28 4.24
CA LYS A 279 17.41 -4.84 5.23
C LYS A 279 16.40 -3.82 4.66
N MET A 280 16.70 -3.18 3.53
CA MET A 280 15.80 -2.25 2.84
C MET A 280 14.98 -2.89 1.72
N LYS A 281 15.20 -4.16 1.37
CA LYS A 281 14.34 -4.90 0.44
C LYS A 281 13.18 -5.52 1.21
N VAL A 282 12.09 -5.81 0.50
CA VAL A 282 11.09 -6.75 0.99
C VAL A 282 11.75 -8.14 1.13
N PRO A 283 11.69 -8.80 2.31
CA PRO A 283 12.23 -10.14 2.51
C PRO A 283 11.54 -11.16 1.58
N LEU A 284 12.27 -12.22 1.23
CA LEU A 284 11.71 -13.31 0.43
C LEU A 284 10.78 -14.23 1.22
N PHE A 285 10.98 -14.33 2.53
CA PHE A 285 10.16 -15.14 3.43
C PHE A 285 8.94 -14.37 3.96
N ALA A 286 7.88 -15.10 4.31
CA ALA A 286 6.58 -14.57 4.73
C ALA A 286 6.16 -15.05 6.13
N PHE A 287 5.76 -14.11 6.98
CA PHE A 287 5.42 -14.44 8.39
C PHE A 287 3.92 -14.63 8.62
N PRO A 288 3.51 -15.61 9.45
CA PRO A 288 2.16 -15.68 9.99
C PRO A 288 1.80 -14.37 10.72
N ALA A 289 0.72 -13.74 10.28
CA ALA A 289 0.31 -12.43 10.75
C ALA A 289 -1.18 -12.34 11.08
N GLN A 290 -1.49 -11.53 12.08
CA GLN A 290 -2.84 -11.00 12.29
C GLN A 290 -2.94 -9.69 11.51
N VAL A 291 -3.98 -9.54 10.69
CA VAL A 291 -4.17 -8.39 9.78
C VAL A 291 -5.54 -7.76 10.03
N TRP A 292 -5.55 -6.44 10.18
CA TRP A 292 -6.74 -5.61 10.38
C TRP A 292 -6.95 -4.70 9.17
N ARG A 293 -8.18 -4.71 8.62
CA ARG A 293 -8.58 -3.81 7.54
C ARG A 293 -8.66 -2.34 8.00
N ASP A 294 -8.86 -2.11 9.30
CA ASP A 294 -8.87 -0.77 9.90
C ASP A 294 -7.50 -0.40 10.46
N ILE A 295 -6.80 0.51 9.80
CA ILE A 295 -5.43 0.88 10.19
C ILE A 295 -5.33 1.64 11.52
N ARG A 296 -6.47 2.11 12.07
CA ARG A 296 -6.54 2.77 13.38
C ARG A 296 -6.34 1.80 14.55
N GLU A 297 -6.30 0.50 14.27
CA GLU A 297 -5.97 -0.56 15.22
C GLU A 297 -4.51 -0.54 15.68
N ALA A 298 -3.60 0.06 14.89
CA ALA A 298 -2.18 0.20 15.19
C ALA A 298 -1.87 1.49 15.98
N ASP A 299 -0.75 1.51 16.72
CA ASP A 299 -0.27 2.74 17.37
C ASP A 299 0.44 3.61 16.33
N GLU A 300 0.07 4.89 16.29
CA GLU A 300 0.70 5.88 15.41
C GLU A 300 2.20 6.08 15.73
N ARG A 301 2.68 5.61 16.88
CA ARG A 301 4.06 5.84 17.36
C ARG A 301 5.03 4.74 16.98
N ASP A 302 4.55 3.57 16.57
CA ASP A 302 5.42 2.46 16.24
C ASP A 302 6.14 2.70 14.91
N HIS A 303 7.47 2.61 14.95
CA HIS A 303 8.33 2.85 13.80
C HIS A 303 8.59 1.53 13.07
N PRO A 304 8.48 1.46 11.73
CA PRO A 304 8.62 0.22 10.95
C PRO A 304 9.87 -0.62 11.26
N VAL A 305 11.02 0.03 11.52
CA VAL A 305 12.27 -0.65 11.93
C VAL A 305 12.07 -1.59 13.13
N ARG A 306 11.13 -1.31 14.04
CA ARG A 306 10.82 -2.20 15.16
C ARG A 306 10.24 -3.55 14.72
N PHE A 307 9.56 -3.61 13.56
CA PHE A 307 9.08 -4.88 13.03
C PHE A 307 10.26 -5.74 12.57
N LEU A 308 11.30 -5.11 11.99
CA LEU A 308 12.54 -5.80 11.64
C LEU A 308 13.29 -6.26 12.89
N ASP A 309 13.32 -5.47 13.97
CA ASP A 309 13.84 -5.92 15.27
C ASP A 309 13.06 -7.14 15.82
N GLU A 310 11.71 -7.13 15.74
CA GLU A 310 10.83 -8.22 16.19
C GLU A 310 10.99 -9.50 15.33
N VAL A 311 11.22 -9.35 14.03
CA VAL A 311 11.54 -10.45 13.10
C VAL A 311 12.94 -11.01 13.35
N ASP A 312 13.97 -10.16 13.45
CA ASP A 312 15.33 -10.58 13.79
C ASP A 312 15.33 -11.34 15.14
N GLU A 313 14.57 -10.87 16.16
CA GLU A 313 14.42 -11.57 17.44
C GLU A 313 13.74 -12.95 17.28
N MET A 314 12.69 -13.03 16.47
CA MET A 314 11.98 -14.29 16.19
C MET A 314 12.89 -15.31 15.47
N GLU A 315 13.59 -14.90 14.42
CA GLU A 315 14.51 -15.77 13.66
C GLU A 315 15.66 -16.29 14.54
N ASN A 316 16.24 -15.43 15.37
CA ASN A 316 17.28 -15.82 16.32
C ASN A 316 16.75 -16.83 17.35
N LEU A 317 15.52 -16.62 17.85
CA LEU A 317 14.86 -17.53 18.77
C LEU A 317 14.66 -18.89 18.11
N LEU A 318 14.03 -18.94 16.92
CA LEU A 318 13.77 -20.16 16.16
C LEU A 318 15.07 -20.93 15.83
N SER A 319 16.14 -20.22 15.48
CA SER A 319 17.46 -20.80 15.18
C SER A 319 18.19 -21.39 16.39
N CYS A 320 17.83 -20.96 17.60
CA CYS A 320 18.43 -21.43 18.85
C CYS A 320 17.67 -22.59 19.50
N LEU A 321 16.50 -22.97 18.97
CA LEU A 321 15.73 -24.10 19.48
C LEU A 321 16.34 -25.42 18.97
N PRO A 322 16.45 -26.45 19.84
CA PRO A 322 16.81 -27.77 19.35
C PRO A 322 15.70 -28.26 18.41
N GLN A 323 16.08 -28.62 17.18
CA GLN A 323 15.25 -29.51 16.37
C GLN A 323 15.15 -30.84 17.13
N GLU A 324 14.00 -31.11 17.73
CA GLU A 324 13.70 -32.46 18.23
C GLU A 324 13.60 -33.39 17.00
N ASP A 325 14.21 -34.58 17.07
CA ASP A 325 14.48 -35.50 15.92
C ASP A 325 13.21 -36.13 15.27
N GLY A 326 12.25 -35.30 14.84
CA GLY A 326 11.20 -35.65 13.90
C GLY A 326 11.29 -34.74 12.67
N ASP A 327 10.94 -35.26 11.50
CA ASP A 327 10.90 -34.54 10.21
C ASP A 327 9.83 -33.42 10.23
N VAL A 328 10.07 -32.36 11.00
CA VAL A 328 9.45 -31.06 10.81
C VAL A 328 10.43 -30.27 9.96
N ASP A 329 10.25 -30.33 8.64
CA ASP A 329 10.78 -29.32 7.75
C ASP A 329 10.16 -27.97 8.17
N MET A 330 10.84 -27.26 9.06
CA MET A 330 10.72 -25.81 9.14
C MET A 330 11.30 -25.25 7.85
N VAL A 331 10.50 -25.32 6.79
CA VAL A 331 10.59 -24.36 5.71
C VAL A 331 10.34 -23.01 6.36
N VAL A 332 11.40 -22.23 6.52
CA VAL A 332 11.32 -20.78 6.62
C VAL A 332 10.88 -20.34 5.22
N VAL A 333 9.56 -20.32 5.01
CA VAL A 333 8.88 -20.03 3.72
C VAL A 333 9.11 -18.59 3.33
#